data_AF-A0A1S6U9M9-F1
#
_entry.id   AF-A0A1S6U9M9-F1
#
_cell.length_a   1.000
_cell.length_b   1.000
_cell.length_c   1.000
_cell.angle_alpha   90.00
_cell.angle_beta   90.00
_cell.angle_gamma   90.00
#
_symmetry.space_group_name_H-M   'P 1'
#
loop_
_entity.id
_entity.type
_entity.pdbx_description
1 polymer ?
#
loop_
_entity_poly.entity_id
_entity_poly.type
_entity_poly.pdbx_seq_one_letter_code
_entity_poly.pdbx_strand_id
1 'polypeptide(L)'
;MAIQDDLKVIKQEISTEEHFLENIIKGERFFKRYKKFFISLVIIAVIVLVAFYTNKFINQNRIEAANKAYSELILDPNNQNALNTLKDKEPSLYALFKFKAYRDNNQSEIKKLLNEPIDPMLKEIFSMQIGDSNSEIGSDYAILMNAFNYLKQNKIKEANAEFAKIPLNSPLANLVKSLQHYQGYKK
;
A
#
# COMPACT_ATOMS: atom_id res chain seq x y z
N MET A 1 -33.42 -24.85 -64.37
CA MET A 1 -33.24 -24.42 -62.97
C MET A 1 -31.93 -24.93 -62.40
N ALA A 2 -31.60 -26.23 -62.49
CA ALA A 2 -30.31 -26.78 -62.02
C ALA A 2 -29.06 -26.02 -62.47
N ILE A 3 -28.89 -25.74 -63.77
CA ILE A 3 -27.70 -25.02 -64.30
C ILE A 3 -27.61 -23.57 -63.78
N GLN A 4 -28.73 -22.90 -63.50
CA GLN A 4 -28.72 -21.55 -62.96
C GLN A 4 -28.37 -21.51 -61.47
N ASP A 5 -28.72 -22.56 -60.73
CA ASP A 5 -28.36 -22.69 -59.32
C ASP A 5 -26.89 -23.12 -59.17
N ASP A 6 -26.38 -24.00 -60.04
CA ASP A 6 -24.96 -24.37 -60.08
C ASP A 6 -24.07 -23.16 -60.40
N LEU A 7 -24.48 -22.32 -61.35
CA LEU A 7 -23.78 -21.07 -61.68
C LEU A 7 -23.81 -20.04 -60.53
N LYS A 8 -24.88 -20.01 -59.73
CA LYS A 8 -24.95 -19.14 -58.55
C LYS A 8 -24.00 -19.62 -57.46
N VAL A 9 -23.96 -20.93 -57.20
CA VAL A 9 -23.05 -21.54 -56.20
C VAL A 9 -21.59 -21.26 -56.58
N ILE A 10 -21.20 -21.53 -57.83
CA ILE A 10 -19.83 -21.25 -58.33
C ILE A 10 -19.48 -19.77 -58.18
N LYS A 11 -20.41 -18.85 -58.49
CA LYS A 11 -20.18 -17.41 -58.37
C LYS A 11 -20.04 -16.97 -56.91
N GLN A 12 -20.74 -17.63 -55.99
CA GLN A 12 -20.69 -17.35 -54.57
C GLN A 12 -19.39 -17.86 -53.94
N GLU A 13 -18.91 -19.03 -54.35
CA GLU A 13 -17.61 -19.58 -53.95
C GLU A 13 -16.47 -18.68 -54.43
N ILE A 14 -16.46 -18.28 -55.71
CA ILE A 14 -15.45 -17.36 -56.27
C ILE A 14 -15.45 -16.01 -55.54
N SER A 15 -16.62 -15.44 -55.24
CA SER A 15 -16.74 -14.19 -54.48
C SER A 15 -16.24 -14.32 -53.04
N THR A 16 -16.43 -15.50 -52.42
CA THR A 16 -15.95 -15.78 -51.07
C THR A 16 -14.42 -15.91 -51.04
N GLU A 17 -13.83 -16.55 -52.05
CA GLU A 17 -12.38 -16.62 -52.24
C GLU A 17 -11.76 -15.26 -52.52
N GLU A 18 -12.38 -14.42 -53.36
CA GLU A 18 -11.92 -13.04 -53.60
C GLU A 18 -11.94 -12.20 -52.32
N HIS A 19 -13.03 -12.25 -51.55
CA HIS A 19 -13.10 -11.55 -50.27
C HIS A 19 -12.08 -12.08 -49.25
N PHE A 20 -11.80 -13.38 -49.28
CA PHE A 20 -10.77 -13.99 -48.44
C PHE A 20 -9.37 -13.47 -48.82
N LEU A 21 -9.03 -13.47 -50.11
CA LEU A 21 -7.77 -12.95 -50.62
C LEU A 21 -7.62 -11.45 -50.36
N GLU A 22 -8.70 -10.68 -50.56
CA GLU A 22 -8.72 -9.24 -50.29
C GLU A 22 -8.45 -8.96 -48.80
N ASN A 23 -9.04 -9.74 -47.90
CA ASN A 23 -8.81 -9.63 -46.47
C ASN A 23 -7.37 -10.01 -46.08
N ILE A 24 -6.78 -11.03 -46.72
CA ILE A 24 -5.37 -11.37 -46.52
C ILE A 24 -4.46 -10.22 -46.97
N ILE A 25 -4.71 -9.64 -48.14
CA ILE A 25 -3.90 -8.54 -48.68
C ILE A 25 -4.04 -7.27 -47.83
N LYS A 26 -5.27 -6.97 -47.36
CA LYS A 26 -5.53 -5.88 -46.40
C LYS A 26 -4.81 -6.12 -45.07
N GLY A 27 -4.85 -7.34 -44.55
CA GLY A 27 -4.14 -7.75 -43.33
C GLY A 27 -2.62 -7.62 -43.45
N GLU A 28 -2.04 -8.03 -44.58
CA GLU A 28 -0.61 -7.88 -44.84
C GLU A 28 -0.19 -6.41 -44.90
N ARG A 29 -0.96 -5.56 -45.62
CA ARG A 29 -0.69 -4.11 -45.65
C ARG A 29 -0.82 -3.47 -44.28
N PHE A 30 -1.82 -3.88 -43.50
CA PHE A 30 -2.01 -3.39 -42.13
C PHE A 30 -0.81 -3.77 -41.25
N PHE A 31 -0.41 -5.04 -41.25
CA PHE A 31 0.75 -5.49 -40.46
C PHE A 31 2.04 -4.82 -40.91
N LYS A 32 2.29 -4.68 -42.22
CA LYS A 32 3.46 -3.95 -42.74
C LYS A 32 3.46 -2.48 -42.33
N ARG A 33 2.29 -1.81 -42.33
CA ARG A 33 2.15 -0.41 -41.92
C ARG A 33 2.42 -0.19 -40.43
N TYR A 34 1.94 -1.09 -39.57
CA TYR A 34 2.06 -0.98 -38.11
C TYR A 34 3.17 -1.84 -37.49
N LYS A 35 4.02 -2.50 -38.31
CA LYS A 35 5.08 -3.40 -37.85
C LYS A 35 5.95 -2.78 -36.75
N LYS A 36 6.31 -1.50 -36.87
CA LYS A 36 7.10 -0.77 -35.87
C LYS A 36 6.37 -0.63 -34.53
N PHE A 37 5.06 -0.43 -34.55
CA PHE A 37 4.23 -0.33 -33.34
C PHE A 37 4.17 -1.67 -32.61
N PHE A 38 3.93 -2.77 -33.33
CA PHE A 38 3.95 -4.12 -32.75
C PHE A 38 5.33 -4.47 -32.16
N ILE A 39 6.42 -4.13 -32.84
CA ILE A 39 7.78 -4.32 -32.32
C ILE A 39 7.98 -3.52 -31.03
N SER A 40 7.57 -2.24 -31.01
CA SER A 40 7.64 -1.40 -29.80
C SER A 40 6.84 -2.02 -28.64
N LEU A 41 5.64 -2.51 -28.91
CA LEU A 41 4.78 -3.14 -27.91
C LEU A 41 5.41 -4.41 -27.33
N VAL A 42 6.05 -5.23 -28.17
CA VAL A 42 6.80 -6.41 -27.72
C VAL A 42 8.00 -6.01 -26.86
N ILE A 43 8.75 -4.97 -27.25
CA ILE A 43 9.89 -4.48 -26.45
C ILE A 43 9.42 -4.01 -25.07
N ILE A 44 8.33 -3.23 -25.01
CA ILE A 44 7.76 -2.77 -23.74
C ILE A 44 7.32 -3.96 -22.88
N ALA A 45 6.65 -4.95 -23.47
CA ALA A 45 6.22 -6.15 -22.76
C ALA A 45 7.41 -6.92 -22.14
N VAL A 46 8.51 -7.06 -22.89
CA VAL A 46 9.74 -7.69 -22.40
C VAL A 46 10.34 -6.89 -21.23
N ILE A 47 10.40 -5.56 -21.33
CA ILE A 47 10.92 -4.70 -20.25
C ILE A 47 10.08 -4.86 -18.97
N VAL A 48 8.75 -4.85 -19.09
CA VAL A 48 7.84 -5.02 -17.95
C VAL A 48 8.03 -6.39 -17.31
N LEU A 49 8.16 -7.46 -18.10
CA LEU A 49 8.43 -8.81 -17.57
C LEU A 49 9.76 -8.85 -16.83
N VAL A 50 10.84 -8.34 -17.41
CA VAL A 50 12.17 -8.32 -16.78
C VAL A 50 12.14 -7.52 -15.47
N ALA A 51 11.51 -6.36 -15.47
CA ALA A 51 11.35 -5.53 -14.26
C ALA A 51 10.58 -6.29 -13.16
N PHE A 52 9.48 -6.96 -13.52
CA PHE A 52 8.67 -7.73 -12.58
C PHE A 52 9.45 -8.91 -11.96
N TYR A 53 10.12 -9.71 -12.78
CA TYR A 53 10.91 -10.86 -12.31
C TYR A 53 12.09 -10.42 -11.43
N THR A 54 12.80 -9.38 -11.86
CA THR A 54 13.94 -8.84 -11.11
C THR A 54 13.48 -8.30 -9.76
N ASN A 55 12.39 -7.53 -9.73
CA ASN A 55 11.86 -6.97 -8.50
C ASN A 55 11.41 -8.08 -7.53
N LYS A 56 10.74 -9.13 -8.03
CA LYS A 56 10.35 -10.29 -7.20
C LYS A 56 11.56 -10.96 -6.56
N PHE A 57 12.62 -11.22 -7.33
CA PHE A 57 13.83 -11.85 -6.84
C PHE A 57 14.55 -10.99 -5.79
N ILE A 58 14.71 -9.69 -6.05
CA ILE A 58 15.32 -8.74 -5.10
C ILE A 58 14.51 -8.69 -3.81
N ASN A 59 13.18 -8.59 -3.90
CA ASN A 59 12.32 -8.48 -2.74
C ASN A 59 12.33 -9.75 -1.89
N GLN A 60 12.33 -10.93 -2.51
CA GLN A 60 12.47 -12.22 -1.81
C GLN A 60 13.79 -12.31 -1.05
N ASN A 61 14.91 -12.00 -1.71
CA ASN A 61 16.23 -12.01 -1.08
C ASN A 61 16.32 -11.00 0.07
N ARG A 62 15.70 -9.81 -0.09
CA ARG A 62 15.63 -8.79 0.97
C ARG A 62 14.90 -9.32 2.20
N ILE A 63 13.72 -9.92 2.01
CA ILE A 63 12.89 -10.48 3.08
C ILE A 63 13.62 -11.64 3.78
N GLU A 64 14.24 -12.54 3.03
CA GLU A 64 14.97 -13.68 3.59
C GLU A 64 16.17 -13.22 4.43
N ALA A 65 16.96 -12.27 3.91
CA ALA A 65 18.09 -11.69 4.63
C ALA A 65 17.64 -10.96 5.92
N ALA A 66 16.55 -10.20 5.86
CA ALA A 66 15.97 -9.54 7.03
C ALA A 66 15.49 -10.55 8.09
N ASN A 67 14.77 -11.60 7.69
CA ASN A 67 14.27 -12.63 8.61
C ASN A 67 15.42 -13.41 9.27
N LYS A 68 16.47 -13.72 8.51
CA LYS A 68 17.68 -14.36 9.05
C LYS A 68 18.36 -13.46 10.07
N ALA A 69 18.59 -12.20 9.73
CA ALA A 69 19.18 -11.22 10.64
C ALA A 69 18.33 -11.05 11.92
N TYR A 70 17.01 -10.96 11.79
CA TYR A 70 16.10 -10.90 12.93
C TYR A 70 16.18 -12.16 13.81
N SER A 71 16.29 -13.35 13.20
CA SER A 71 16.45 -14.61 13.93
C SER A 71 17.77 -14.66 14.71
N GLU A 72 18.86 -14.17 14.12
CA GLU A 72 20.14 -14.01 14.80
C GLU A 72 20.04 -13.05 15.99
N LEU A 73 19.30 -11.94 15.85
CA LEU A 73 19.09 -10.96 16.93
C LEU A 73 18.20 -11.46 18.08
N ILE A 74 17.32 -12.44 17.82
CA ILE A 74 16.59 -13.11 18.89
C ILE A 74 17.54 -13.89 19.80
N LEU A 75 18.58 -14.51 19.21
CA LEU A 75 19.56 -15.32 19.93
C LEU A 75 20.66 -14.46 20.55
N ASP A 76 21.16 -13.47 19.80
CA ASP A 76 22.17 -12.50 20.23
C ASP A 76 21.70 -11.06 19.90
N PRO A 77 21.03 -10.39 20.86
CA PRO A 77 20.51 -9.03 20.66
C PRO A 77 21.57 -7.97 20.36
N ASN A 78 22.85 -8.24 20.64
CA ASN A 78 23.94 -7.30 20.47
C ASN A 78 24.75 -7.53 19.19
N ASN A 79 24.35 -8.50 18.35
CA ASN A 79 25.01 -8.77 17.09
C ASN A 79 24.89 -7.57 16.12
N GLN A 80 25.97 -6.79 16.02
CA GLN A 80 25.99 -5.56 15.23
C GLN A 80 25.82 -5.82 13.72
N ASN A 81 26.31 -6.95 13.21
CA ASN A 81 26.16 -7.30 11.80
C ASN A 81 24.70 -7.60 11.45
N ALA A 82 24.02 -8.35 12.32
CA ALA A 82 22.61 -8.64 12.17
C ALA A 82 21.75 -7.36 12.34
N LEU A 83 22.11 -6.46 13.26
CA LEU A 83 21.46 -5.14 13.39
C LEU A 83 21.58 -4.31 12.11
N ASN A 84 22.79 -4.20 11.55
CA ASN A 84 23.02 -3.44 10.33
C ASN A 84 22.28 -4.05 9.12
N THR A 85 22.29 -5.38 9.02
CA THR A 85 21.58 -6.11 7.95
C THR A 85 20.07 -5.89 8.07
N LEU A 86 19.52 -6.00 9.28
CA LEU A 86 18.09 -5.78 9.51
C LEU A 86 17.70 -4.33 9.19
N LYS A 87 18.53 -3.35 9.59
CA LYS A 87 18.29 -1.93 9.31
C LYS A 87 18.28 -1.62 7.82
N ASP A 88 19.22 -2.18 7.05
CA ASP A 88 19.31 -1.97 5.60
C ASP A 88 18.17 -2.66 4.84
N LYS A 89 17.84 -3.90 5.22
CA LYS A 89 16.89 -4.73 4.47
C LYS A 89 15.44 -4.48 4.85
N GLU A 90 15.15 -4.27 6.13
CA GLU A 90 13.80 -4.00 6.65
C GLU A 90 13.84 -3.00 7.83
N PRO A 91 13.96 -1.69 7.54
CA PRO A 91 14.06 -0.63 8.55
C PRO A 91 12.94 -0.66 9.60
N SER A 92 11.71 -0.96 9.17
CA SER A 92 10.54 -1.06 10.06
C SER A 92 10.71 -2.18 11.09
N LEU A 93 11.22 -3.34 10.67
CA LEU A 93 11.45 -4.48 11.57
C LEU A 93 12.64 -4.22 12.50
N TYR A 94 13.69 -3.56 12.01
CA TYR A 94 14.78 -3.06 12.84
C TYR A 94 14.27 -2.12 13.93
N ALA A 95 13.43 -1.16 13.56
CA ALA A 95 12.91 -0.17 14.49
C ALA A 95 12.00 -0.82 15.53
N LEU A 96 11.14 -1.78 15.14
CA LEU A 96 10.36 -2.58 16.08
C LEU A 96 11.23 -3.38 17.05
N PHE A 97 12.30 -4.01 16.56
CA PHE A 97 13.25 -4.74 17.39
C PHE A 97 13.90 -3.83 18.45
N LYS A 98 14.41 -2.66 18.02
CA LYS A 98 14.99 -1.66 18.94
C LYS A 98 13.96 -1.11 19.92
N PHE A 99 12.75 -0.80 19.43
CA PHE A 99 11.66 -0.31 20.25
C PHE A 99 11.28 -1.28 21.36
N LYS A 100 11.23 -2.59 21.08
CA LYS A 100 11.01 -3.63 22.09
C LYS A 100 12.07 -3.63 23.20
N ALA A 101 13.32 -3.29 22.87
CA ALA A 101 14.40 -3.19 23.85
C ALA A 101 14.33 -1.91 24.69
N TYR A 102 13.62 -0.89 24.22
CA TYR A 102 13.46 0.38 24.93
C TYR A 102 12.37 0.26 26.01
N ARG A 103 12.68 0.82 27.19
CA ARG A 103 11.71 0.97 28.30
C ARG A 103 11.01 2.32 28.16
N ASP A 104 9.90 2.51 28.88
CA ASP A 104 9.04 3.71 28.81
C ASP A 104 9.77 5.06 28.93
N ASN A 105 10.96 5.09 29.54
CA ASN A 105 11.75 6.31 29.74
C ASN A 105 12.80 6.59 28.64
N ASN A 106 12.89 5.77 27.59
CA ASN A 106 13.90 5.92 26.54
C ASN A 106 13.42 6.80 25.37
N GLN A 107 12.78 7.93 25.67
CA GLN A 107 12.20 8.82 24.64
C GLN A 107 13.22 9.30 23.61
N SER A 108 14.46 9.59 24.02
CA SER A 108 15.53 10.02 23.10
C SER A 108 15.86 8.95 22.06
N GLU A 109 15.90 7.68 22.47
CA GLU A 109 16.20 6.57 21.55
C GLU A 109 15.03 6.27 20.62
N ILE A 110 13.79 6.39 21.10
CA ILE A 110 12.59 6.27 20.25
C ILE A 110 12.54 7.41 19.22
N LYS A 111 12.88 8.64 19.61
CA LYS A 111 12.98 9.78 18.67
C LYS A 111 13.97 9.52 17.53
N LYS A 112 15.08 8.83 17.79
CA LYS A 112 16.03 8.45 16.73
C LYS A 112 15.39 7.51 15.70
N LEU A 113 14.50 6.61 16.14
CA LEU A 113 13.81 5.68 15.24
C LEU A 113 12.83 6.40 14.29
N LEU A 114 12.28 7.55 14.68
CA LEU A 114 11.38 8.34 13.82
C LEU A 114 12.07 8.91 12.57
N ASN A 115 13.39 9.08 12.63
CA ASN A 115 14.21 9.54 11.50
C ASN A 115 14.49 8.44 10.48
N GLU A 116 14.21 7.18 10.82
CA GLU A 116 14.40 6.05 9.91
C GLU A 116 13.26 5.98 8.86
N PRO A 117 13.51 5.40 7.68
CA PRO A 117 12.50 5.20 6.64
C PRO A 117 11.57 4.03 6.98
N ILE A 118 10.84 4.17 8.08
CA ILE A 118 9.91 3.16 8.60
C ILE A 118 8.47 3.43 8.17
N ASP A 119 7.63 2.41 8.33
CA ASP A 119 6.21 2.46 8.05
C ASP A 119 5.51 3.64 8.77
N PRO A 120 4.62 4.39 8.11
CA PRO A 120 3.94 5.54 8.70
C PRO A 120 3.17 5.21 9.99
N MET A 121 2.55 4.03 10.09
CA MET A 121 1.81 3.62 11.28
C MET A 121 2.77 3.38 12.46
N LEU A 122 3.97 2.87 12.19
CA LEU A 122 5.00 2.74 13.23
C LEU A 122 5.51 4.10 13.70
N LYS A 123 5.66 5.08 12.81
CA LYS A 123 5.99 6.46 13.21
C LYS A 123 4.95 7.01 14.15
N GLU A 124 3.68 6.81 13.83
CA GLU A 124 2.56 7.27 14.65
C GLU A 124 2.58 6.63 16.06
N ILE A 125 2.75 5.31 16.13
CA ILE A 125 2.86 4.58 17.41
C ILE A 125 4.04 5.09 18.25
N PHE A 126 5.20 5.30 17.62
CA PHE A 126 6.40 5.78 18.31
C PHE A 126 6.24 7.22 18.80
N SER A 127 5.65 8.10 17.98
CA SER A 127 5.32 9.48 18.35
C SER A 127 4.34 9.53 19.54
N MET A 128 3.32 8.67 19.54
CA MET A 128 2.39 8.53 20.67
C MET A 128 3.11 8.11 21.96
N GLN A 129 4.01 7.12 21.88
CA GLN A 129 4.73 6.61 23.06
C GLN A 129 5.58 7.70 23.74
N ILE A 130 6.15 8.62 22.96
CA ILE A 130 6.98 9.71 23.50
C ILE A 130 6.20 11.00 23.77
N GLY A 131 4.87 11.00 23.55
CA GLY A 131 4.03 12.19 23.70
C GLY A 131 4.37 13.30 22.70
N ASP A 132 4.84 12.96 21.50
CA ASP A 132 5.09 13.94 20.44
C ASP A 132 3.75 14.46 19.90
N SER A 133 3.52 15.76 20.03
CA SER A 133 2.30 16.45 19.58
C SER A 133 2.09 16.40 18.05
N ASN A 134 3.08 15.94 17.28
CA ASN A 134 2.97 15.76 15.84
C ASN A 134 2.31 14.42 15.43
N SER A 135 1.98 13.54 16.39
CA SER A 135 1.21 12.32 16.12
C SER A 135 -0.24 12.68 15.78
N GLU A 136 -0.70 12.48 14.55
CA GLU A 136 -2.07 12.84 14.12
C GLU A 136 -3.15 12.04 14.89
N ILE A 137 -2.95 10.73 15.02
CA ILE A 137 -3.82 9.83 15.80
C ILE A 137 -3.63 10.09 17.29
N GLY A 138 -2.39 10.29 17.74
CA GLY A 138 -2.12 10.51 19.16
C GLY A 138 -2.73 11.78 19.71
N SER A 139 -2.68 12.88 18.95
CA SER A 139 -3.32 14.15 19.35
C SER A 139 -4.83 13.99 19.43
N ASP A 140 -5.44 13.36 18.44
CA ASP A 140 -6.88 13.16 18.38
C ASP A 140 -7.36 12.20 19.49
N TYR A 141 -6.57 11.16 19.77
CA TYR A 141 -6.84 10.22 20.86
C TYR A 141 -6.73 10.88 22.24
N ALA A 142 -5.72 11.74 22.45
CA ALA A 142 -5.57 12.49 23.70
C ALA A 142 -6.76 13.44 23.93
N ILE A 143 -7.19 14.15 22.89
CA ILE A 143 -8.40 14.99 22.93
C ILE A 143 -9.63 14.13 23.26
N LEU A 144 -9.80 12.98 22.62
CA LEU A 144 -10.89 12.06 22.88
C LEU A 144 -10.90 11.59 24.34
N MET A 145 -9.73 11.29 24.92
CA MET A 145 -9.63 10.80 26.29
C MET A 145 -9.90 11.89 27.33
N ASN A 146 -9.47 13.12 27.06
CA ASN A 146 -9.81 14.29 27.87
C ASN A 146 -11.31 14.58 27.84
N ALA A 147 -11.91 14.57 26.64
CA ALA A 147 -13.35 14.75 26.47
C ALA A 147 -14.15 13.66 27.20
N PHE A 148 -13.68 12.40 27.14
CA PHE A 148 -14.29 11.30 27.86
C PHE A 148 -14.22 11.46 29.40
N ASN A 149 -13.12 12.03 29.92
CA ASN A 149 -13.03 12.36 31.34
C ASN A 149 -14.05 13.43 31.77
N TYR A 150 -14.35 14.41 30.91
CA TYR A 150 -15.44 15.36 31.15
C TYR A 150 -16.82 14.68 31.13
N LEU A 151 -17.06 13.74 30.22
CA LEU A 151 -18.31 12.94 30.22
C LEU A 151 -18.48 12.16 31.52
N LYS A 152 -17.41 11.52 32.05
CA LYS A 152 -17.46 10.83 33.35
C LYS A 152 -17.82 11.76 34.51
N GLN A 153 -17.44 13.04 34.42
CA GLN A 153 -17.76 14.07 35.41
C GLN A 153 -19.12 14.75 35.17
N ASN A 154 -19.91 14.26 34.21
CA ASN A 154 -21.17 14.85 33.75
C ASN A 154 -21.03 16.29 33.21
N LYS A 155 -19.82 16.68 32.79
CA LYS A 155 -19.49 17.99 32.22
C LYS A 155 -19.66 17.97 30.69
N ILE A 156 -20.91 17.88 30.25
CA ILE A 156 -21.24 17.63 28.84
C ILE A 156 -20.81 18.77 27.91
N LYS A 157 -20.91 20.03 28.37
CA LYS A 157 -20.52 21.19 27.56
C LYS A 157 -19.01 21.21 27.31
N GLU A 158 -18.25 20.93 28.35
CA GLU A 158 -16.78 20.86 28.32
C GLU A 158 -16.31 19.67 27.48
N ALA A 159 -16.97 18.50 27.60
CA ALA A 159 -16.71 17.36 26.74
C ALA A 159 -16.93 17.68 25.26
N ASN A 160 -18.05 18.33 24.92
CA ASN A 160 -18.37 18.69 23.54
C ASN A 160 -17.41 19.76 22.97
N ALA A 161 -17.00 20.72 23.79
CA ALA A 161 -15.99 21.71 23.41
C ALA A 161 -14.62 21.05 23.16
N GLU A 162 -14.27 20.03 23.94
CA GLU A 162 -13.03 19.26 23.75
C GLU A 162 -13.10 18.41 22.47
N PHE A 163 -14.22 17.70 22.25
CA PHE A 163 -14.46 16.92 21.02
C PHE A 163 -14.40 17.77 19.74
N ALA A 164 -14.80 19.05 19.79
CA ALA A 164 -14.76 19.95 18.65
C ALA A 164 -13.34 20.29 18.17
N LYS A 165 -12.31 19.96 18.96
CA LYS A 165 -10.90 20.12 18.59
C LYS A 165 -10.41 19.00 17.66
N ILE A 166 -11.14 17.88 17.53
CA ILE A 166 -10.78 16.78 16.63
C ILE A 166 -11.14 17.18 15.19
N PRO A 167 -10.19 17.12 14.23
CA PRO A 167 -10.44 17.48 12.84
C PRO A 167 -11.52 16.61 12.18
N LEU A 168 -12.27 17.19 11.24
CA LEU A 168 -13.34 16.46 10.52
C LEU A 168 -12.82 15.33 9.62
N ASN A 169 -11.57 15.41 9.18
CA ASN A 169 -10.88 14.38 8.42
C ASN A 169 -10.22 13.31 9.32
N SER A 170 -10.35 13.42 10.64
CA SER A 170 -9.82 12.44 11.58
C SER A 170 -10.51 11.08 11.41
N PRO A 171 -9.77 9.96 11.54
CA PRO A 171 -10.37 8.63 11.68
C PRO A 171 -11.35 8.51 12.87
N LEU A 172 -11.20 9.37 13.88
CA LEU A 172 -12.06 9.38 15.07
C LEU A 172 -13.34 10.22 14.91
N ALA A 173 -13.50 10.97 13.80
CA ALA A 173 -14.61 11.91 13.62
C ALA A 173 -16.00 11.26 13.78
N ASN A 174 -16.19 10.04 13.24
CA ASN A 174 -17.47 9.32 13.36
C ASN A 174 -17.76 8.87 14.80
N LEU A 175 -16.74 8.44 15.52
CA LEU A 175 -16.85 8.06 16.93
C LEU A 175 -17.20 9.28 17.78
N VAL A 176 -16.50 10.39 17.57
CA VAL A 176 -16.73 11.67 18.26
C VAL A 176 -18.16 12.16 18.02
N LYS A 177 -18.62 12.16 16.76
CA LYS A 177 -20.00 12.56 16.42
C LYS A 177 -21.04 11.70 17.15
N SER A 178 -20.77 10.40 17.27
CA SER A 178 -21.64 9.48 18.02
C SER A 178 -21.62 9.81 19.52
N LEU A 179 -20.44 10.05 20.11
CA LEU A 179 -20.30 10.41 21.52
C LEU A 179 -20.95 11.77 21.85
N GLN A 180 -20.87 12.75 20.95
CA GLN A 180 -21.56 14.04 21.10
C GLN A 180 -23.09 13.87 21.07
N HIS A 181 -23.59 12.93 20.25
CA HIS A 181 -25.03 12.69 20.13
C HIS A 181 -25.59 11.89 21.32
N TYR A 182 -24.90 10.83 21.74
CA TYR A 182 -25.36 9.91 22.79
C TYR A 182 -24.82 10.23 24.19
N GLN A 183 -23.95 11.23 24.32
CA GLN A 183 -23.31 11.69 25.57
C GLN A 183 -22.63 10.57 26.38
N GLY A 184 -22.28 9.45 25.74
CA GLY A 184 -21.66 8.30 26.39
C GLY A 184 -22.62 7.41 27.22
N TYR A 185 -23.93 7.63 27.15
CA TYR A 185 -24.90 6.79 27.83
C TYR A 185 -25.23 5.54 26.99
N LYS A 186 -25.14 4.35 27.60
CA LYS A 186 -25.87 3.17 27.10
C LYS A 186 -27.36 3.41 27.37
N LYS A 187 -28.19 3.31 26.33
CA LYS A 187 -29.61 3.03 26.52
C LYS A 187 -29.79 1.66 27.18
#